data_AF-A0A8T5G1D4-F1
#
_entry.id   AF-A0A8T5G1D4-F1
#
_cell.length_a   1.000
_cell.length_b   1.000
_cell.length_c   1.000
_cell.angle_alpha   90.00
_cell.angle_beta   90.00
_cell.angle_gamma   90.00
#
_symmetry.space_group_name_H-M   'P 1'
#
loop_
_entity.id
_entity.type
_entity.pdbx_description
1 polymer ?
#
loop_
_entity_poly.entity_id
_entity_poly.type
_entity_poly.pdbx_seq_one_letter_code
_entity_poly.pdbx_strand_id
1 'polypeptide(L)'
;MRNDKEGLIVLTIVSVIVLISLSSVFVIGQPTGVATITNMSHLTKNASAPDSRTDGKGTINTANLDAIQQDMKWKAYVGNVSSTFVLDDDADYTIYQWTLSSFDGEVYASRNSSISWGSIAVASVTHKENEDYALNHSSSAADSINQTFVTQTHRQFDVGTTSIDASTGYAIATNLNDTAQALTVNSVFQEVLLYDGASLVYASLVENNHLGYRNDSSTTYDFQMIMAENATASAINIPYFFYLELQ
;
A
#
# COMPACT_ATOMS: atom_id res chain seq x y z
N MET A 1 10.53 -60.22 27.32
CA MET A 1 9.65 -59.21 27.92
C MET A 1 10.37 -57.95 28.41
N ARG A 2 11.68 -57.96 28.74
CA ARG A 2 12.41 -56.73 29.13
C ARG A 2 13.03 -55.96 27.95
N ASN A 3 13.36 -56.64 26.84
CA ASN A 3 13.91 -56.00 25.63
C ASN A 3 12.86 -55.28 24.77
N ASP A 4 11.58 -55.65 24.88
CA ASP A 4 10.53 -55.10 24.00
C ASP A 4 10.18 -53.65 24.37
N LYS A 5 10.40 -53.27 25.64
CA LYS A 5 10.15 -51.89 26.12
C LYS A 5 11.25 -50.92 25.72
N GLU A 6 12.51 -51.36 25.68
CA GLU A 6 13.62 -50.49 25.32
C GLU A 6 13.65 -50.19 23.80
N GLY A 7 13.30 -51.17 22.97
CA GLY A 7 13.14 -50.95 21.53
C GLY A 7 12.03 -49.95 21.18
N LEU A 8 10.91 -49.99 21.92
CA LEU A 8 9.80 -49.05 21.74
C LEU A 8 10.18 -47.61 22.15
N ILE A 9 10.94 -47.45 23.23
CA ILE A 9 11.43 -46.14 23.69
C ILE A 9 12.38 -45.52 22.66
N VAL A 10 13.33 -46.29 22.14
CA VAL A 10 14.28 -45.81 21.13
C VAL A 10 13.56 -45.42 19.83
N LEU A 11 12.59 -46.23 19.39
CA LEU A 11 11.79 -45.91 18.20
C LEU A 11 10.98 -44.62 18.38
N THR A 12 10.42 -44.40 19.58
CA THR A 12 9.63 -43.19 19.90
C THR A 12 10.52 -41.95 19.93
N ILE A 13 11.73 -42.04 20.48
CA ILE A 13 12.69 -40.92 20.52
C ILE A 13 13.15 -40.56 19.11
N VAL A 14 13.48 -41.57 18.27
CA VAL A 14 13.91 -41.33 16.89
C VAL A 14 12.79 -40.71 16.06
N SER A 15 11.55 -41.17 16.23
CA SER A 15 10.40 -40.59 15.51
C SER A 15 10.08 -39.16 15.94
N VAL A 16 10.22 -38.81 17.23
CA VAL A 16 10.08 -37.42 17.71
C VAL A 16 11.19 -36.53 17.15
N ILE A 17 12.45 -36.98 17.11
CA ILE A 17 13.56 -36.22 16.52
C ILE A 17 13.37 -36.00 15.03
N VAL A 18 12.88 -37.01 14.30
CA VAL A 18 12.55 -36.89 12.86
C VAL A 18 11.39 -35.91 12.65
N LEU A 19 10.33 -35.96 13.47
CA LEU A 19 9.23 -35.00 13.40
C LEU A 19 9.66 -33.55 13.68
N ILE A 20 10.59 -33.32 14.62
CA ILE A 20 11.16 -32.00 14.92
C ILE A 20 12.10 -31.51 13.79
N SER A 21 12.76 -32.42 13.08
CA SER A 21 13.63 -32.06 11.95
C SER A 21 12.87 -31.89 10.64
N LEU A 22 11.64 -32.40 10.53
CA LEU A 22 10.72 -32.13 9.41
C LEU A 22 9.88 -30.85 9.59
N SER A 23 9.88 -30.21 10.77
CA SER A 23 9.30 -28.86 10.91
C SER A 23 10.30 -27.83 10.38
N SER A 24 10.41 -27.74 9.05
CA SER A 24 11.04 -26.61 8.38
C SER A 24 10.25 -25.35 8.71
N VAL A 25 10.74 -24.55 9.64
CA VAL A 25 10.23 -23.20 9.87
C VAL A 25 10.67 -22.38 8.66
N PHE A 26 9.75 -22.07 7.77
CA PHE A 26 10.00 -21.04 6.76
C PHE A 26 10.08 -19.71 7.51
N VAL A 27 11.27 -19.12 7.55
CA VAL A 27 11.42 -17.73 7.98
C VAL A 27 11.00 -16.88 6.80
N ILE A 28 9.72 -16.48 6.78
CA ILE A 28 9.22 -15.47 5.86
C ILE A 28 9.46 -14.12 6.54
N GLY A 29 10.04 -13.17 5.81
CA GLY A 29 10.26 -11.82 6.32
C GLY A 29 8.92 -11.11 6.54
N GLN A 30 8.80 -10.32 7.61
CA GLN A 30 7.71 -9.35 7.73
C GLN A 30 8.07 -8.07 6.97
N PRO A 31 7.10 -7.23 6.59
CA PRO A 31 7.40 -5.92 6.03
C PRO A 31 8.40 -5.16 6.91
N THR A 32 9.44 -4.63 6.28
CA THR A 32 10.49 -3.88 6.97
C THR A 32 10.40 -2.39 6.64
N GLY A 33 10.84 -1.55 7.57
CA GLY A 33 10.88 -0.10 7.34
C GLY A 33 11.82 0.24 6.19
N VAL A 34 11.41 1.19 5.34
CA VAL A 34 12.26 1.62 4.21
C VAL A 34 13.47 2.41 4.75
N ALA A 35 14.67 1.92 4.44
CA ALA A 35 15.92 2.50 4.95
C ALA A 35 16.22 3.91 4.40
N THR A 36 15.78 4.23 3.17
CA THR A 36 15.97 5.55 2.57
C THR A 36 14.83 5.87 1.61
N ILE A 37 14.19 7.04 1.81
CA ILE A 37 13.22 7.62 0.88
C ILE A 37 13.89 8.80 0.19
N THR A 38 14.18 8.65 -1.11
CA THR A 38 14.77 9.72 -1.91
C THR A 38 13.67 10.47 -2.64
N ASN A 39 13.39 11.72 -2.28
CA ASN A 39 12.40 12.52 -3.00
C ASN A 39 13.00 12.97 -4.35
N MET A 40 12.46 12.45 -5.45
CA MET A 40 12.93 12.82 -6.79
C MET A 40 12.28 14.11 -7.31
N SER A 41 11.01 14.36 -6.98
CA SER A 41 10.28 15.56 -7.37
C SER A 41 9.02 15.76 -6.54
N HIS A 42 8.60 17.02 -6.36
CA HIS A 42 7.32 17.41 -5.79
C HIS A 42 6.59 18.31 -6.78
N LEU A 43 5.37 17.93 -7.19
CA LEU A 43 4.58 18.62 -8.21
C LEU A 43 3.16 18.86 -7.70
N THR A 44 2.55 19.95 -8.16
CA THR A 44 1.15 20.30 -7.91
C THR A 44 0.49 20.75 -9.21
N LYS A 45 -0.84 20.67 -9.30
CA LYS A 45 -1.57 21.19 -10.46
C LYS A 45 -1.33 22.70 -10.59
N ASN A 46 -0.87 23.13 -11.77
CA ASN A 46 -0.80 24.55 -12.10
C ASN A 46 -2.21 25.16 -12.18
N ALA A 47 -2.36 26.41 -11.74
CA ALA A 47 -3.62 27.13 -11.90
C ALA A 47 -4.00 27.21 -13.39
N SER A 48 -5.24 26.84 -13.72
CA SER A 48 -5.78 27.01 -15.07
C SER A 48 -5.88 28.50 -15.40
N ALA A 49 -5.53 28.88 -16.63
CA ALA A 49 -5.75 30.24 -17.10
C ALA A 49 -7.27 30.54 -17.07
N PRO A 50 -7.70 31.70 -16.54
CA PRO A 50 -9.10 32.04 -16.51
C PRO A 50 -9.62 32.29 -17.93
N ASP A 51 -10.80 31.75 -18.25
CA ASP A 51 -11.52 32.10 -19.47
C ASP A 51 -12.28 33.41 -19.27
N SER A 52 -12.54 34.13 -20.36
CA SER A 52 -13.24 35.41 -20.33
C SER A 52 -14.45 35.38 -21.24
N ARG A 53 -15.54 35.97 -20.77
CA ARG A 53 -16.77 36.14 -21.55
C ARG A 53 -17.18 37.60 -21.54
N THR A 54 -17.60 38.10 -22.70
CA THR A 54 -18.14 39.45 -22.85
C THR A 54 -19.61 39.35 -23.25
N ASP A 55 -20.51 39.93 -22.44
CA ASP A 55 -21.95 39.94 -22.69
C ASP A 55 -22.49 41.38 -22.85
N GLY A 56 -23.56 41.53 -23.63
CA GLY A 56 -24.23 42.80 -23.86
C GLY A 56 -25.00 43.31 -22.63
N LYS A 57 -25.10 44.63 -22.48
CA LYS A 57 -25.89 45.26 -21.40
C LYS A 57 -27.35 44.83 -21.47
N GLY A 58 -27.98 44.64 -20.31
CA GLY A 58 -29.42 44.32 -20.21
C GLY A 58 -29.79 42.87 -20.49
N THR A 59 -28.83 41.95 -20.43
CA THR A 59 -29.05 40.51 -20.61
C THR A 59 -28.94 39.75 -19.30
N ILE A 60 -29.68 38.64 -19.17
CA ILE A 60 -29.47 37.62 -18.15
C ILE A 60 -28.83 36.44 -18.86
N ASN A 61 -27.63 36.06 -18.44
CA ASN A 61 -26.91 34.93 -18.99
C ASN A 61 -26.87 33.82 -17.94
N THR A 62 -27.24 32.61 -18.36
CA THR A 62 -26.99 31.39 -17.60
C THR A 62 -25.75 30.74 -18.19
N ALA A 63 -24.77 30.43 -17.36
CA ALA A 63 -23.52 29.79 -17.77
C ALA A 63 -23.25 28.59 -16.88
N ASN A 64 -22.72 27.53 -17.50
CA ASN A 64 -22.10 26.42 -16.79
C ASN A 64 -20.61 26.75 -16.65
N LEU A 65 -20.10 26.62 -15.43
CA LEU A 65 -18.70 26.84 -15.12
C LEU A 65 -18.16 25.52 -14.57
N ASP A 66 -17.25 24.91 -15.32
CA ASP A 66 -16.59 23.68 -14.92
C ASP A 66 -15.12 23.98 -14.62
N ALA A 67 -14.63 23.49 -13.49
CA ALA A 67 -13.24 23.67 -13.08
C ALA A 67 -12.71 22.38 -12.44
N ILE A 68 -11.47 22.03 -12.79
CA ILE A 68 -10.71 20.97 -12.13
C ILE A 68 -9.68 21.63 -11.22
N GLN A 69 -9.71 21.33 -9.93
CA GLN A 69 -8.83 21.90 -8.92
C GLN A 69 -7.95 20.81 -8.28
N GLN A 70 -6.83 21.21 -7.69
CA GLN A 70 -6.00 20.31 -6.90
C GLN A 70 -6.76 19.92 -5.63
N ASP A 71 -6.83 18.63 -5.35
CA ASP A 71 -7.30 18.15 -4.05
C ASP A 71 -6.15 18.26 -3.04
N MET A 72 -6.46 18.86 -1.87
CA MET A 72 -5.52 19.09 -0.78
C MET A 72 -5.67 18.09 0.36
N LYS A 73 -6.69 17.22 0.31
CA LYS A 73 -6.96 16.16 1.29
C LYS A 73 -6.21 14.86 1.00
N TRP A 74 -5.45 14.83 -0.08
CA TRP A 74 -4.72 13.65 -0.52
C TRP A 74 -3.30 14.01 -0.95
N LYS A 75 -2.41 13.04 -0.77
CA LYS A 75 -1.06 13.03 -1.31
C LYS A 75 -0.89 11.76 -2.12
N ALA A 76 -0.16 11.85 -3.23
CA ALA A 76 0.16 10.69 -4.06
C ALA A 76 1.66 10.46 -4.07
N TYR A 77 2.06 9.19 -4.13
CA TYR A 77 3.44 8.76 -4.26
C TYR A 77 3.52 7.78 -5.42
N VAL A 78 4.51 8.00 -6.27
CA VAL A 78 4.89 7.09 -7.35
C VAL A 78 6.39 6.93 -7.30
N GLY A 79 6.89 5.75 -7.59
CA GLY A 79 8.32 5.52 -7.53
C GLY A 79 8.72 4.13 -8.01
N ASN A 80 10.04 3.93 -8.06
CA ASN A 80 10.63 2.64 -8.30
C ASN A 80 11.18 2.09 -6.99
N VAL A 81 11.11 0.77 -6.84
CA VAL A 81 11.64 0.07 -5.68
C VAL A 81 12.96 -0.57 -6.11
N SER A 82 14.05 -0.15 -5.49
CA SER A 82 15.36 -0.79 -5.65
C SER A 82 15.69 -1.53 -4.37
N SER A 83 15.85 -2.85 -4.45
CA SER A 83 16.09 -3.67 -3.28
C SER A 83 17.16 -4.73 -3.49
N THR A 84 17.73 -5.14 -2.37
CA THR A 84 18.71 -6.23 -2.29
C THR A 84 18.30 -7.15 -1.16
N PHE A 85 18.25 -8.46 -1.44
CA PHE A 85 18.23 -9.43 -0.35
C PHE A 85 19.63 -9.56 0.21
N VAL A 86 19.75 -9.48 1.54
CA VAL A 86 21.02 -9.60 2.26
C VAL A 86 20.90 -10.71 3.30
N LEU A 87 22.01 -11.38 3.57
CA LEU A 87 22.17 -12.23 4.75
C LEU A 87 23.05 -11.48 5.74
N ASP A 88 22.41 -10.73 6.63
CA ASP A 88 23.07 -9.94 7.67
C ASP A 88 22.94 -10.65 9.03
N ASP A 89 23.94 -10.46 9.88
CA ASP A 89 23.82 -10.75 11.32
C ASP A 89 23.18 -9.57 12.08
N ASP A 90 23.08 -9.68 13.41
CA ASP A 90 22.48 -8.64 14.27
C ASP A 90 23.34 -7.38 14.40
N ALA A 91 24.53 -7.36 13.80
CA ALA A 91 25.46 -6.24 13.75
C ALA A 91 25.67 -5.70 12.31
N ASP A 92 24.76 -6.03 11.39
CA ASP A 92 24.74 -5.60 9.98
C ASP A 92 25.96 -6.08 9.15
N TYR A 93 26.61 -7.19 9.53
CA TYR A 93 27.64 -7.80 8.69
C TYR A 93 27.03 -8.71 7.63
N THR A 94 27.11 -8.29 6.37
CA THR A 94 26.61 -9.05 5.22
C THR A 94 27.56 -10.17 4.79
N ILE A 95 27.10 -11.42 4.86
CA ILE A 95 27.84 -12.56 4.29
C ILE A 95 27.57 -12.74 2.79
N TYR A 96 26.39 -12.33 2.31
CA TYR A 96 26.03 -12.37 0.89
C TYR A 96 24.88 -11.43 0.55
N GLN A 97 24.83 -10.94 -0.70
CA GLN A 97 23.75 -10.10 -1.23
C GLN A 97 23.29 -10.54 -2.62
N TRP A 98 21.99 -10.44 -2.90
CA TRP A 98 21.39 -10.60 -4.23
C TRP A 98 20.69 -9.30 -4.65
N THR A 99 20.94 -8.86 -5.87
CA THR A 99 20.18 -7.77 -6.49
C THR A 99 19.09 -8.36 -7.37
N LEU A 100 17.85 -7.88 -7.20
CA LEU A 100 16.70 -8.31 -8.00
C LEU A 100 16.45 -7.31 -9.13
N SER A 101 16.18 -7.81 -10.33
CA SER A 101 15.74 -6.99 -11.48
C SER A 101 14.23 -6.95 -11.64
N SER A 102 13.52 -7.88 -10.99
CA SER A 102 12.07 -7.98 -10.91
C SER A 102 11.72 -8.67 -9.60
N PHE A 103 10.68 -8.20 -8.93
CA PHE A 103 10.21 -8.73 -7.65
C PHE A 103 8.70 -8.56 -7.58
N ASP A 104 8.03 -9.46 -6.86
CA ASP A 104 6.67 -9.21 -6.43
C ASP A 104 6.71 -8.63 -5.01
N GLY A 105 5.60 -8.06 -4.55
CA GLY A 105 5.49 -7.52 -3.20
C GLY A 105 4.68 -6.25 -3.10
N GLU A 106 4.86 -5.55 -1.99
CA GLU A 106 3.97 -4.48 -1.57
C GLU A 106 4.75 -3.33 -0.92
N VAL A 107 4.34 -2.11 -1.25
CA VAL A 107 4.74 -0.91 -0.53
C VAL A 107 3.62 -0.54 0.44
N TYR A 108 3.94 -0.49 1.72
CA TYR A 108 3.00 -0.12 2.76
C TYR A 108 3.27 1.28 3.28
N ALA A 109 2.22 1.98 3.71
CA ALA A 109 2.35 3.22 4.44
C ALA A 109 1.32 3.34 5.56
N SER A 110 1.73 3.93 6.69
CA SER A 110 0.83 4.26 7.78
C SER A 110 1.24 5.54 8.48
N ARG A 111 0.29 6.21 9.15
CA ARG A 111 0.59 7.35 10.03
C ARG A 111 1.27 6.91 11.33
N ASN A 112 1.30 5.61 11.62
CA ASN A 112 1.95 5.05 12.78
C ASN A 112 3.28 4.39 12.37
N SER A 113 4.34 4.68 13.11
CA SER A 113 5.68 4.11 12.88
C SER A 113 5.87 2.72 13.47
N SER A 114 4.89 2.23 14.23
CA SER A 114 4.91 0.91 14.86
C SER A 114 3.68 0.13 14.43
N ILE A 115 3.85 -0.76 13.46
CA ILE A 115 2.79 -1.61 12.91
C ILE A 115 2.93 -3.03 13.44
N SER A 116 1.80 -3.62 13.84
CA SER A 116 1.72 -5.00 14.30
C SER A 116 1.42 -5.96 13.14
N TRP A 117 2.45 -6.30 12.35
CA TRP A 117 2.29 -7.16 11.16
C TRP A 117 1.67 -8.53 11.45
N GLY A 118 1.92 -9.10 12.63
CA GLY A 118 1.32 -10.38 13.04
C GLY A 118 -0.20 -10.36 13.26
N SER A 119 -0.82 -9.18 13.35
CA SER A 119 -2.27 -8.98 13.49
C SER A 119 -2.89 -8.24 12.32
N ILE A 120 -2.15 -8.12 11.20
CA ILE A 120 -2.64 -7.45 10.00
C ILE A 120 -3.87 -8.17 9.44
N ALA A 121 -4.88 -7.41 9.06
CA ALA A 121 -6.08 -7.90 8.40
C ALA A 121 -6.64 -6.83 7.45
N VAL A 122 -7.64 -7.18 6.66
CA VAL A 122 -8.35 -6.20 5.83
C VAL A 122 -9.07 -5.15 6.69
N ALA A 123 -9.03 -3.88 6.26
CA ALA A 123 -9.73 -2.81 6.96
C ALA A 123 -11.25 -2.95 6.84
N SER A 124 -11.97 -2.52 7.88
CA SER A 124 -13.44 -2.45 7.90
C SER A 124 -13.93 -1.04 7.59
N VAL A 125 -15.24 -0.87 7.37
CA VAL A 125 -15.85 0.47 7.24
C VAL A 125 -15.54 1.35 8.45
N THR A 126 -15.66 0.80 9.66
CA THR A 126 -15.36 1.52 10.90
C THR A 126 -13.91 1.98 10.95
N HIS A 127 -12.95 1.19 10.44
CA HIS A 127 -11.56 1.61 10.39
C HIS A 127 -11.36 2.81 9.45
N LYS A 128 -12.01 2.80 8.28
CA LYS A 128 -12.00 3.94 7.35
C LYS A 128 -12.63 5.19 7.97
N GLU A 129 -13.78 5.06 8.62
CA GLU A 129 -14.49 6.18 9.26
C GLU A 129 -13.68 6.79 10.41
N ASN A 130 -13.00 5.96 11.21
CA ASN A 130 -12.11 6.41 12.26
C ASN A 130 -10.91 7.17 11.70
N GLU A 131 -10.34 6.69 10.58
CA GLU A 131 -9.24 7.38 9.91
C GLU A 131 -9.70 8.72 9.31
N ASP A 132 -10.85 8.75 8.63
CA ASP A 132 -11.45 10.00 8.14
C ASP A 132 -11.63 11.00 9.30
N TYR A 133 -12.20 10.56 10.43
CA TYR A 133 -12.36 11.41 11.61
C TYR A 133 -11.02 11.93 12.15
N ALA A 134 -10.01 11.07 12.25
CA ALA A 134 -8.68 11.47 12.72
C ALA A 134 -8.01 12.51 11.80
N LEU A 135 -8.39 12.56 10.52
CA LEU A 135 -7.89 13.47 9.50
C LEU A 135 -8.80 14.68 9.27
N ASN A 136 -9.82 14.86 10.10
CA ASN A 136 -10.85 15.91 9.94
C ASN A 136 -11.60 15.83 8.61
N HIS A 137 -11.72 14.63 8.04
CA HIS A 137 -12.57 14.37 6.90
C HIS A 137 -14.00 14.11 7.37
N SER A 138 -14.95 14.59 6.58
CA SER A 138 -16.32 14.08 6.67
C SER A 138 -16.38 12.76 5.92
N SER A 139 -16.77 11.67 6.57
CA SER A 139 -16.83 10.33 5.96
C SER A 139 -17.81 10.24 4.76
N SER A 140 -18.70 11.21 4.60
CA SER A 140 -19.61 11.33 3.45
C SER A 140 -19.14 12.30 2.37
N ALA A 141 -18.02 13.02 2.57
CA ALA A 141 -17.45 13.85 1.53
C ALA A 141 -16.98 12.99 0.37
N ALA A 142 -17.22 13.43 -0.87
CA ALA A 142 -16.93 12.65 -2.08
C ALA A 142 -15.43 12.26 -2.22
N ASP A 143 -14.55 13.05 -1.60
CA ASP A 143 -13.10 12.90 -1.55
C ASP A 143 -12.61 12.38 -0.18
N SER A 144 -13.47 11.72 0.61
CA SER A 144 -13.07 11.06 1.86
C SER A 144 -12.48 9.68 1.60
N ILE A 145 -11.79 9.10 2.59
CA ILE A 145 -11.29 7.72 2.50
C ILE A 145 -12.48 6.77 2.28
N ASN A 146 -13.56 6.99 3.03
CA ASN A 146 -14.73 6.13 2.96
C ASN A 146 -15.43 6.15 1.59
N GLN A 147 -15.42 7.29 0.88
CA GLN A 147 -15.97 7.42 -0.48
C GLN A 147 -14.96 7.09 -1.60
N THR A 148 -13.65 7.09 -1.30
CA THR A 148 -12.61 6.72 -2.25
C THR A 148 -12.44 5.20 -2.32
N PHE A 149 -12.30 4.54 -1.17
CA PHE A 149 -12.13 3.09 -1.06
C PHE A 149 -13.48 2.38 -0.85
N VAL A 150 -14.33 2.40 -1.88
CA VAL A 150 -15.71 1.86 -1.84
C VAL A 150 -15.83 0.44 -2.36
N THR A 151 -14.93 0.02 -3.23
CA THR A 151 -14.90 -1.32 -3.82
C THR A 151 -14.01 -2.25 -3.01
N GLN A 152 -14.19 -3.56 -3.20
CA GLN A 152 -13.33 -4.57 -2.56
C GLN A 152 -12.48 -5.34 -3.56
N THR A 153 -12.46 -4.99 -4.84
CA THR A 153 -11.78 -5.80 -5.87
C THR A 153 -10.27 -5.53 -5.88
N HIS A 154 -9.50 -6.58 -5.58
CA HIS A 154 -8.03 -6.61 -5.68
C HIS A 154 -7.55 -8.06 -5.90
N ARG A 155 -6.32 -8.24 -6.39
CA ARG A 155 -5.67 -9.57 -6.45
C ARG A 155 -5.32 -10.07 -5.06
N GLN A 156 -5.16 -11.39 -4.92
CA GLN A 156 -4.62 -11.98 -3.70
C GLN A 156 -3.15 -11.56 -3.53
N PHE A 157 -2.73 -11.37 -2.29
CA PHE A 157 -1.35 -11.11 -1.91
C PHE A 157 -1.12 -11.57 -0.46
N ASP A 158 0.13 -11.62 -0.03
CA ASP A 158 0.51 -12.02 1.32
C ASP A 158 1.17 -10.84 2.05
N VAL A 159 0.94 -10.76 3.36
CA VAL A 159 1.61 -9.81 4.26
C VAL A 159 2.28 -10.58 5.37
N GLY A 160 3.60 -10.73 5.30
CA GLY A 160 4.36 -11.66 6.13
C GLY A 160 3.80 -13.08 6.01
N THR A 161 3.16 -13.58 7.06
CA THR A 161 2.54 -14.92 7.08
C THR A 161 1.02 -14.91 6.87
N THR A 162 0.43 -13.73 6.67
CA THR A 162 -1.02 -13.57 6.56
C THR A 162 -1.40 -13.43 5.10
N SER A 163 -2.19 -14.37 4.58
CA SER A 163 -2.74 -14.26 3.23
C SER A 163 -3.97 -13.37 3.20
N ILE A 164 -3.99 -12.43 2.26
CA ILE A 164 -5.11 -11.54 1.99
C ILE A 164 -5.82 -12.05 0.74
N ASP A 165 -6.93 -12.77 0.95
CA ASP A 165 -7.71 -13.36 -0.12
C ASP A 165 -8.18 -12.31 -1.14
N ALA A 166 -8.19 -12.70 -2.42
CA ALA A 166 -8.62 -11.82 -3.49
C ALA A 166 -10.03 -11.26 -3.22
N SER A 167 -10.15 -9.97 -3.45
CA SER A 167 -11.40 -9.22 -3.37
C SER A 167 -12.11 -9.18 -2.00
N THR A 168 -11.34 -9.15 -0.91
CA THR A 168 -11.88 -9.13 0.47
C THR A 168 -11.69 -7.79 1.20
N GLY A 169 -10.66 -7.03 0.86
CA GLY A 169 -10.33 -5.73 1.45
C GLY A 169 -10.78 -4.55 0.60
N TYR A 170 -11.05 -3.42 1.24
CA TYR A 170 -11.38 -2.19 0.51
C TYR A 170 -10.20 -1.73 -0.33
N ALA A 171 -10.42 -1.53 -1.62
CA ALA A 171 -9.36 -1.31 -2.58
C ALA A 171 -9.77 -0.37 -3.72
N ILE A 172 -8.77 0.25 -4.33
CA ILE A 172 -8.86 1.04 -5.57
C ILE A 172 -7.77 0.59 -6.55
N ALA A 173 -7.83 1.08 -7.78
CA ALA A 173 -6.70 1.14 -8.70
C ALA A 173 -6.48 2.59 -9.12
N THR A 174 -5.25 3.08 -9.03
CA THR A 174 -4.92 4.46 -9.40
C THR A 174 -5.03 4.68 -10.90
N ASN A 175 -5.11 5.94 -11.37
CA ASN A 175 -5.22 6.20 -12.81
C ASN A 175 -3.97 5.76 -13.57
N LEU A 176 -4.18 5.33 -14.82
CA LEU A 176 -3.15 5.01 -15.80
C LEU A 176 -3.25 6.00 -16.96
N ASN A 177 -2.17 6.70 -17.29
CA ASN A 177 -2.12 7.70 -18.36
C ASN A 177 -3.30 8.69 -18.32
N ASP A 178 -3.51 9.32 -17.16
CA ASP A 178 -4.62 10.27 -16.90
C ASP A 178 -6.03 9.68 -17.09
N THR A 179 -6.16 8.35 -17.06
CA THR A 179 -7.41 7.63 -17.30
C THR A 179 -7.72 6.68 -16.15
N ALA A 180 -8.96 6.72 -15.67
CA ALA A 180 -9.43 5.76 -14.67
C ALA A 180 -9.45 4.34 -15.24
N GLN A 181 -8.98 3.39 -14.44
CA GLN A 181 -8.98 1.97 -14.79
C GLN A 181 -10.35 1.35 -14.46
N ALA A 182 -10.79 0.38 -15.27
CA ALA A 182 -11.83 -0.54 -14.83
C ALA A 182 -11.25 -1.44 -13.73
N LEU A 183 -11.87 -1.45 -12.55
CA LEU A 183 -11.35 -2.22 -11.43
C LEU A 183 -11.65 -3.71 -11.60
N THR A 184 -10.60 -4.50 -11.77
CA THR A 184 -10.61 -5.96 -11.85
C THR A 184 -9.44 -6.49 -11.03
N VAL A 185 -9.41 -7.79 -10.76
CA VAL A 185 -8.27 -8.41 -10.07
C VAL A 185 -6.94 -8.24 -10.82
N ASN A 186 -6.98 -7.99 -12.13
CA ASN A 186 -5.78 -7.77 -12.95
C ASN A 186 -5.43 -6.29 -13.17
N SER A 187 -6.17 -5.36 -12.56
CA SER A 187 -5.81 -3.94 -12.62
C SER A 187 -4.46 -3.73 -11.95
N VAL A 188 -3.66 -2.83 -12.51
CA VAL A 188 -2.32 -2.50 -11.99
C VAL A 188 -2.39 -1.34 -11.01
N PHE A 189 -1.38 -1.23 -10.14
CA PHE A 189 -1.32 -0.22 -9.07
C PHE A 189 -2.59 -0.22 -8.22
N GLN A 190 -2.98 -1.42 -7.81
CA GLN A 190 -4.01 -1.60 -6.80
C GLN A 190 -3.48 -1.11 -5.45
N GLU A 191 -4.35 -0.45 -4.71
CA GLU A 191 -4.09 -0.04 -3.35
C GLU A 191 -5.20 -0.58 -2.45
N VAL A 192 -4.81 -1.30 -1.40
CA VAL A 192 -5.71 -2.02 -0.49
C VAL A 192 -5.54 -1.46 0.92
N LEU A 193 -6.66 -1.26 1.62
CA LEU A 193 -6.65 -0.83 3.02
C LEU A 193 -6.60 -2.03 3.96
N LEU A 194 -5.58 -2.03 4.81
CA LEU A 194 -5.35 -2.99 5.87
C LEU A 194 -5.45 -2.31 7.24
N TYR A 195 -5.51 -3.12 8.29
CA TYR A 195 -5.57 -2.68 9.67
C TYR A 195 -4.80 -3.65 10.55
N ASP A 196 -3.93 -3.12 11.42
CA ASP A 196 -3.04 -3.94 12.26
C ASP A 196 -3.62 -4.26 13.65
N GLY A 197 -4.85 -3.82 13.93
CA GLY A 197 -5.46 -3.87 15.26
C GLY A 197 -5.58 -2.50 15.94
N ALA A 198 -4.79 -1.51 15.51
CA ALA A 198 -4.78 -0.15 16.05
C ALA A 198 -4.76 0.96 14.98
N SER A 199 -4.13 0.73 13.84
CA SER A 199 -3.80 1.72 12.82
C SER A 199 -4.19 1.24 11.43
N LEU A 200 -4.68 2.15 10.58
CA LEU A 200 -4.89 1.89 9.17
C LEU A 200 -3.53 1.81 8.45
N VAL A 201 -3.42 0.89 7.49
CA VAL A 201 -2.25 0.71 6.63
C VAL A 201 -2.70 0.71 5.18
N TYR A 202 -2.08 1.55 4.36
CA TYR A 202 -2.26 1.60 2.91
C TYR A 202 -1.26 0.63 2.29
N ALA A 203 -1.72 -0.32 1.47
CA ALA A 203 -0.87 -1.31 0.81
C ALA A 203 -0.97 -1.16 -0.71
N SER A 204 0.09 -0.70 -1.35
CA SER A 204 0.21 -0.62 -2.81
C SER A 204 0.86 -1.89 -3.32
N LEU A 205 0.20 -2.58 -4.26
CA LEU A 205 0.75 -3.77 -4.88
C LEU A 205 1.76 -3.36 -5.96
N VAL A 206 2.95 -3.93 -5.90
CA VAL A 206 4.06 -3.59 -6.82
C VAL A 206 3.78 -4.09 -8.24
N GLU A 207 4.18 -3.29 -9.23
CA GLU A 207 4.08 -3.56 -10.66
C GLU A 207 5.42 -3.27 -11.35
N ASN A 208 6.20 -4.29 -11.65
CA ASN A 208 7.54 -4.12 -12.21
C ASN A 208 7.56 -3.26 -13.49
N ASN A 209 8.20 -2.08 -13.40
CA ASN A 209 8.40 -1.16 -14.53
C ASN A 209 7.13 -0.92 -15.37
N HIS A 210 6.00 -0.62 -14.73
CA HIS A 210 4.75 -0.37 -15.43
C HIS A 210 4.54 1.12 -15.73
N LEU A 211 3.96 1.47 -16.88
CA LEU A 211 3.53 2.85 -17.18
C LEU A 211 2.56 3.33 -16.10
N GLY A 212 2.68 4.58 -15.64
CA GLY A 212 1.92 5.10 -14.49
C GLY A 212 0.81 6.08 -14.81
N TYR A 213 0.54 6.98 -13.87
CA TYR A 213 -0.49 8.01 -13.89
C TYR A 213 -0.30 9.03 -15.02
N ARG A 214 0.95 9.24 -15.45
CA ARG A 214 1.30 10.24 -16.45
C ARG A 214 1.31 9.62 -17.83
N ASN A 215 0.71 10.33 -18.77
CA ASN A 215 0.66 9.95 -20.18
C ASN A 215 1.98 10.28 -20.90
N ASP A 216 3.07 9.68 -20.42
CA ASP A 216 4.32 9.62 -21.14
C ASP A 216 4.70 8.14 -21.33
N SER A 217 5.08 7.77 -22.55
CA SER A 217 5.28 6.36 -22.91
C SER A 217 6.63 5.79 -22.47
N SER A 218 7.41 6.53 -21.68
CA SER A 218 8.79 6.17 -21.32
C SER A 218 9.04 6.08 -19.82
N THR A 219 8.13 6.59 -19.00
CA THR A 219 8.28 6.55 -17.55
C THR A 219 7.46 5.43 -16.98
N THR A 220 8.18 4.58 -16.28
CA THR A 220 7.63 3.46 -15.55
C THR A 220 7.82 3.67 -14.06
N TYR A 221 6.92 3.08 -13.28
CA TYR A 221 6.96 3.06 -11.83
C TYR A 221 6.72 1.62 -11.37
N ASP A 222 7.24 1.31 -10.17
CA ASP A 222 6.99 0.03 -9.50
C ASP A 222 5.80 0.13 -8.54
N PHE A 223 5.44 1.32 -8.07
CA PHE A 223 4.25 1.52 -7.25
C PHE A 223 3.60 2.88 -7.52
N GLN A 224 2.30 2.95 -7.26
CA GLN A 224 1.54 4.20 -7.13
C GLN A 224 0.53 4.06 -6.01
N MET A 225 0.46 5.07 -5.14
CA MET A 225 -0.43 5.04 -4.00
C MET A 225 -0.88 6.44 -3.59
N ILE A 226 -2.06 6.53 -2.99
CA ILE A 226 -2.60 7.77 -2.43
C ILE A 226 -2.85 7.62 -0.94
N MET A 227 -2.48 8.64 -0.18
CA MET A 227 -2.69 8.70 1.26
C MET A 227 -3.45 9.95 1.60
N ALA A 228 -4.43 9.81 2.48
CA ALA A 228 -5.17 10.95 2.97
C ALA A 228 -4.27 11.90 3.77
N GLU A 229 -4.56 13.19 3.70
CA GLU A 229 -3.93 14.24 4.47
C GLU A 229 -5.00 14.94 5.31
N ASN A 230 -4.60 15.64 6.37
CA ASN A 230 -5.50 16.42 7.18
C ASN A 230 -6.24 17.48 6.34
N ALA A 231 -7.58 17.47 6.36
CA ALA A 231 -8.39 18.46 5.64
C ALA A 231 -8.38 19.86 6.27
N THR A 232 -7.76 20.07 7.44
CA THR A 232 -7.65 21.40 8.03
C THR A 232 -6.62 22.24 7.28
N ALA A 233 -6.87 23.56 7.18
CA ALA A 233 -5.94 24.52 6.58
C ALA A 233 -4.66 24.76 7.43
N SER A 234 -4.34 23.86 8.36
CA SER A 234 -3.15 23.95 9.21
C SER A 234 -1.90 23.64 8.39
N ALA A 235 -0.78 24.29 8.72
CA ALA A 235 0.51 24.09 8.05
C ALA A 235 1.20 22.77 8.43
N ILE A 236 0.58 21.93 9.27
CA ILE A 236 1.14 20.68 9.75
C ILE A 236 0.77 19.57 8.76
N ASN A 237 1.73 19.19 7.93
CA ASN A 237 1.67 17.99 7.12
C ASN A 237 1.72 16.74 8.01
N ILE A 238 0.89 15.75 7.70
CA ILE A 238 0.94 14.46 8.38
C ILE A 238 2.10 13.61 7.81
N PRO A 239 2.98 13.09 8.68
CA PRO A 239 4.01 12.15 8.25
C PRO A 239 3.41 10.75 8.05
N TYR A 240 3.93 10.06 7.04
CA TYR A 240 3.68 8.65 6.80
C TYR A 240 4.99 7.87 6.87
N PHE A 241 4.95 6.70 7.50
CA PHE A 241 6.05 5.77 7.61
C PHE A 241 5.85 4.68 6.58
N PHE A 242 6.88 4.45 5.76
CA PHE A 242 6.84 3.49 4.67
C PHE A 242 7.52 2.19 5.07
N TYR A 243 6.93 1.09 4.63
CA TYR A 243 7.45 -0.26 4.77
C TYR A 243 7.43 -0.96 3.42
N LEU A 244 8.28 -1.94 3.26
CA LEU A 244 8.42 -2.70 2.03
C LEU A 244 8.47 -4.19 2.36
N GLU A 245 7.77 -4.97 1.56
CA GLU A 245 7.88 -6.42 1.50
C GLU A 245 8.13 -6.84 0.06
N LEU A 246 8.98 -7.87 -0.10
CA LEU A 246 9.43 -8.35 -1.40
C LEU A 246 9.35 -9.87 -1.41
N GLN A 247 8.96 -10.42 -2.55
CA GLN A 247 8.69 -11.84 -2.77
C GLN A 247 9.37 -12.32 -4.05
#